data_AF-A0A8T5Y269-F1
#
_entry.id   AF-A0A8T5Y269-F1
#
_cell.length_a   1.000
_cell.length_b   1.000
_cell.length_c   1.000
_cell.angle_alpha   90.00
_cell.angle_beta   90.00
_cell.angle_gamma   90.00
#
_symmetry.space_group_name_H-M   'P 1'
#
loop_
_entity.id
_entity.type
_entity.pdbx_description
1 polymer ?
#
loop_
_entity_poly.entity_id
_entity_poly.type
_entity_poly.pdbx_seq_one_letter_code
_entity_poly.pdbx_strand_id
1 'polypeptide(L)'
;MRGWSFDFLYLRAGQEPIPGGAVVVEAGDVVWAGPASGAPVRCTHMGGVALPGFVDAHVHLTATGLELTALNAGEFDNIPDLLAAIGRQVPDVSGVVRVWGFDHDQYREGRYPTLAELDAACPDHLLWINHIESHGTLVNSKSLNTLGVVSNHALLVGVENGIARQFFMGRITQEQRRAGIWAAVELALARGVTSIHAMEGGRLFHNLDILAVQQLLPELPIDIVLYPQVTEVDYALSLGLKQIGGCLPLDGSSGVYTAALTSTYHQSDEQGHLYFSREELLGFARAAQKAGLQMAMHACGDAAIDLALDVIEIAAREYPAPLRHRIEHFEIPRRDQARRCRDLNVILSMQPAFDWFWGGPDGDYARTLGPERWQDVNPLGWAVAEGLPVAGGSDSGVTPLNPLLGIQAAVSHHNPVQRVDVARALAMFTEDAALAGGAKAGRLVPGQRANITVLSADPHTEPVNSIRYIPVLATFVGGELRYCH
;
A
#
# COMPACT_ATOMS: atom_id res chain seq x y z
N MET A 1 27.88 11.48 17.22
CA MET A 1 27.21 10.23 17.66
C MET A 1 26.10 10.50 18.68
N ARG A 2 24.96 9.82 18.55
CA ARG A 2 23.86 9.75 19.55
C ARG A 2 23.59 8.27 19.88
N GLY A 3 23.21 7.95 21.11
CA GLY A 3 22.91 6.56 21.52
C GLY A 3 21.51 6.42 22.10
N TRP A 4 20.82 5.34 21.74
CA TRP A 4 19.48 4.98 22.21
C TRP A 4 19.51 3.56 22.79
N SER A 5 18.92 3.33 23.96
CA SER A 5 18.80 2.00 24.57
C SER A 5 17.36 1.62 24.85
N PHE A 6 17.08 0.32 24.88
CA PHE A 6 15.74 -0.26 24.93
C PHE A 6 15.70 -1.44 25.91
N ASP A 7 14.52 -1.94 26.26
CA ASP A 7 14.40 -3.12 27.12
C ASP A 7 14.84 -4.37 26.35
N PHE A 8 14.43 -4.47 25.09
CA PHE A 8 14.87 -5.51 24.15
C PHE A 8 15.19 -4.89 22.79
N LEU A 9 16.24 -5.38 22.14
CA LEU A 9 16.65 -4.93 20.81
C LEU A 9 16.82 -6.12 19.86
N TYR A 10 16.07 -6.10 18.77
CA TYR A 10 16.28 -6.97 17.62
C TYR A 10 17.09 -6.24 16.56
N LEU A 11 18.20 -6.84 16.12
CA LEU A 11 19.02 -6.24 15.05
C LEU A 11 18.46 -6.54 13.65
N ARG A 12 17.69 -7.62 13.53
CA ARG A 12 17.04 -8.10 12.31
C ARG A 12 15.94 -9.08 12.66
N ALA A 13 15.06 -9.35 11.70
CA ALA A 13 14.04 -10.37 11.84
C ALA A 13 14.65 -11.77 12.07
N GLY A 14 14.08 -12.53 13.01
CA GLY A 14 14.46 -13.92 13.30
C GLY A 14 15.74 -14.11 14.12
N GLN A 15 16.34 -13.04 14.65
CA GLN A 15 17.41 -13.13 15.63
C GLN A 15 16.84 -13.08 17.06
N GLU A 16 17.47 -13.76 18.02
CA GLU A 16 17.16 -13.56 19.44
C GLU A 16 17.35 -12.10 19.88
N PRO A 17 16.45 -11.54 20.71
CA PRO A 17 16.58 -10.18 21.19
C PRO A 17 17.80 -10.02 22.10
N ILE A 18 18.37 -8.82 22.10
CA ILE A 18 19.40 -8.40 23.06
C ILE A 18 18.69 -7.71 24.24
N PRO A 19 18.66 -8.31 25.45
CA PRO A 19 18.14 -7.63 26.63
C PRO A 19 19.01 -6.43 27.00
N GLY A 20 18.38 -5.29 27.28
CA GLY A 20 19.09 -4.03 27.54
C GLY A 20 19.95 -3.57 26.35
N GLY A 21 19.48 -3.80 25.12
CA GLY A 21 20.22 -3.46 23.90
C GLY A 21 20.23 -1.96 23.60
N ALA A 22 21.17 -1.54 22.77
CA ALA A 22 21.33 -0.16 22.32
C ALA A 22 21.82 -0.05 20.87
N VAL A 23 21.51 1.08 20.26
CA VAL A 23 21.96 1.49 18.93
C VAL A 23 22.63 2.85 19.03
N VAL A 24 23.83 2.98 18.46
CA VAL A 24 24.55 4.25 18.34
C VAL A 24 24.56 4.68 16.88
N VAL A 25 24.24 5.95 16.68
CA VAL A 25 23.94 6.55 15.38
C VAL A 25 24.89 7.72 15.10
N GLU A 26 25.36 7.80 13.86
CA GLU A 26 26.13 8.93 13.33
C GLU A 26 25.67 9.25 11.90
N ALA A 27 25.43 10.52 11.59
CA ALA A 27 24.88 10.96 10.30
C ALA A 27 23.58 10.22 9.87
N GLY A 28 22.86 9.68 10.86
CA GLY A 28 21.64 8.90 10.71
C GLY A 28 21.82 7.43 10.33
N ASP A 29 23.06 6.95 10.31
CA ASP A 29 23.38 5.54 10.11
C ASP A 29 23.82 4.89 11.43
N VAL A 30 23.54 3.60 11.57
CA VAL A 30 24.05 2.80 12.69
C VAL A 30 25.57 2.71 12.56
N VAL A 31 26.28 3.03 13.65
CA VAL A 31 27.73 2.83 13.75
C VAL A 31 28.09 1.73 14.77
N TRP A 32 27.18 1.43 15.68
CA TRP A 32 27.32 0.33 16.65
C TRP A 32 25.93 -0.11 17.13
N ALA A 33 25.73 -1.41 17.34
CA ALA A 33 24.53 -1.95 17.96
C ALA A 33 24.89 -3.20 18.79
N GLY A 34 24.31 -3.34 19.99
CA GLY A 34 24.66 -4.40 20.93
C GLY A 34 24.15 -4.14 22.35
N PRO A 35 24.64 -4.87 23.37
CA PRO A 35 24.27 -4.64 24.77
C PRO A 35 24.67 -3.24 25.26
N ALA A 36 23.78 -2.47 25.86
CA ALA A 36 24.01 -1.06 26.22
C ALA A 36 25.28 -0.82 27.06
N SER A 37 25.71 -1.80 27.88
CA SER A 37 26.96 -1.74 28.63
C SER A 37 28.23 -1.65 27.77
N GLY A 38 28.15 -2.06 26.51
CA GLY A 38 29.24 -2.00 25.53
C GLY A 38 29.16 -0.80 24.58
N ALA A 39 28.17 0.08 24.73
CA ALA A 39 27.99 1.22 23.83
C ALA A 39 29.15 2.22 23.96
N PRO A 40 29.70 2.74 22.85
CA PRO A 40 30.82 3.71 22.88
C PRO A 40 30.42 5.10 23.39
N VAL A 41 29.14 5.35 23.59
CA VAL A 41 28.59 6.61 24.12
C VAL A 41 27.47 6.30 25.11
N ARG A 42 27.16 7.28 25.98
CA ARG A 42 25.98 7.18 26.85
C ARG A 42 24.71 7.13 26.00
N CYS A 43 23.84 6.18 26.28
CA CYS A 43 22.54 6.05 25.62
C CYS A 43 21.41 6.66 26.43
N THR A 44 20.46 7.28 25.74
CA THR A 44 19.15 7.65 26.30
C THR A 44 18.25 6.43 26.26
N HIS A 45 17.72 6.04 27.42
CA HIS A 45 16.84 4.87 27.53
C HIS A 45 15.41 5.22 27.13
N MET A 46 14.85 4.46 26.19
CA MET A 46 13.50 4.63 25.63
C MET A 46 12.51 3.56 26.11
N GLY A 47 13.00 2.50 26.77
CA GLY A 47 12.19 1.32 27.11
C GLY A 47 11.70 0.55 25.88
N GLY A 48 10.80 -0.41 26.09
CA GLY A 48 10.08 -1.15 25.05
C GLY A 48 10.95 -2.11 24.23
N VAL A 49 10.33 -2.66 23.19
CA VAL A 49 10.93 -3.62 22.25
C VAL A 49 11.29 -2.89 20.96
N ALA A 50 12.58 -2.73 20.70
CA ALA A 50 13.08 -2.10 19.48
C ALA A 50 13.32 -3.12 18.37
N LEU A 51 12.77 -2.83 17.20
CA LEU A 51 12.89 -3.58 15.95
C LEU A 51 13.50 -2.66 14.88
N PRO A 52 14.06 -3.20 13.77
CA PRO A 52 14.25 -2.39 12.57
C PRO A 52 12.95 -1.69 12.18
N GLY A 53 13.06 -0.44 11.75
CA GLY A 53 11.93 0.40 11.40
C GLY A 53 11.04 -0.24 10.34
N PHE A 54 9.72 -0.20 10.54
CA PHE A 54 8.80 -0.78 9.56
C PHE A 54 8.89 -0.03 8.22
N VAL A 55 8.70 -0.78 7.14
CA VAL A 55 8.57 -0.30 5.77
C VAL A 55 7.23 -0.77 5.25
N ASP A 56 6.44 0.17 4.73
CA ASP A 56 5.24 -0.17 3.98
C ASP A 56 5.55 -0.16 2.49
N ALA A 57 5.56 -1.34 1.88
CA ALA A 57 6.07 -1.53 0.53
C ALA A 57 5.10 -1.19 -0.60
N HIS A 58 3.86 -0.82 -0.27
CA HIS A 58 2.85 -0.44 -1.27
C HIS A 58 1.80 0.49 -0.63
N VAL A 59 1.88 1.78 -0.93
CA VAL A 59 0.95 2.80 -0.39
C VAL A 59 0.57 3.77 -1.50
N HIS A 60 -0.72 4.03 -1.68
CA HIS A 60 -1.19 5.21 -2.42
C HIS A 60 -1.14 6.44 -1.50
N LEU A 61 0.07 6.98 -1.29
CA LEU A 61 0.38 7.92 -0.22
C LEU A 61 -0.44 9.22 -0.32
N THR A 62 -0.50 9.83 -1.51
CA THR A 62 -1.31 11.05 -1.69
C THR A 62 -2.79 10.75 -1.49
N ALA A 63 -3.30 9.65 -2.04
CA ALA A 63 -4.71 9.27 -1.92
C ALA A 63 -5.11 9.03 -0.46
N THR A 64 -4.34 8.21 0.26
CA THR A 64 -4.50 7.96 1.70
C THR A 64 -4.60 9.29 2.47
N GLY A 65 -3.71 10.23 2.18
CA GLY A 65 -3.71 11.54 2.80
C GLY A 65 -4.94 12.39 2.48
N LEU A 66 -5.40 12.37 1.23
CA LEU A 66 -6.60 13.07 0.80
C LEU A 66 -7.85 12.52 1.48
N GLU A 67 -7.89 11.21 1.77
CA GLU A 67 -8.96 10.54 2.50
C GLU A 67 -8.95 10.91 3.99
N LEU A 68 -7.78 10.90 4.64
CA LEU A 68 -7.61 11.32 6.04
C LEU A 68 -8.00 12.78 6.29
N THR A 69 -7.98 13.61 5.25
CA THR A 69 -8.33 15.04 5.30
C THR A 69 -9.73 15.33 4.75
N ALA A 70 -10.51 14.30 4.44
CA ALA A 70 -11.89 14.40 3.99
C ALA A 70 -12.87 13.95 5.10
N LEU A 71 -14.17 14.20 4.90
CA LEU A 71 -15.19 13.63 5.76
C LEU A 71 -15.24 12.11 5.56
N ASN A 72 -15.05 11.33 6.62
CA ASN A 72 -15.13 9.88 6.57
C ASN A 72 -16.59 9.41 6.74
N ALA A 73 -17.18 8.85 5.69
CA ALA A 73 -18.52 8.29 5.73
C ALA A 73 -18.62 7.06 6.65
N GLY A 74 -17.53 6.29 6.81
CA GLY A 74 -17.50 5.12 7.70
C GLY A 74 -17.63 5.44 9.20
N GLU A 75 -17.62 6.71 9.59
CA GLU A 75 -17.93 7.14 10.97
C GLU A 75 -19.44 7.19 11.27
N PHE A 76 -20.28 6.99 10.24
CA PHE A 76 -21.73 7.00 10.34
C PHE A 76 -22.30 5.63 9.96
N ASP A 77 -23.43 5.26 10.57
CA ASP A 77 -24.15 4.02 10.27
C ASP A 77 -25.56 4.27 9.71
N ASN A 78 -25.88 5.53 9.37
CA ASN A 78 -27.16 5.93 8.80
C ASN A 78 -27.05 7.18 7.90
N ILE A 79 -27.90 7.24 6.88
CA ILE A 79 -27.86 8.27 5.83
C ILE A 79 -28.15 9.68 6.39
N PRO A 80 -29.18 9.90 7.23
CA PRO A 80 -29.46 11.22 7.78
C PRO A 80 -28.28 11.87 8.49
N ASP A 81 -27.53 11.11 9.31
CA ASP A 81 -26.37 11.63 10.03
C ASP A 81 -25.23 12.00 9.08
N LEU A 82 -24.98 11.18 8.06
CA LEU A 82 -24.03 11.50 6.99
C LEU A 82 -24.43 12.80 6.27
N LEU A 83 -25.68 12.93 5.84
CA LEU A 83 -26.18 14.11 5.15
C LEU A 83 -26.08 15.37 6.03
N ALA A 84 -26.38 15.24 7.32
CA ALA A 84 -26.22 16.33 8.27
C ALA A 84 -24.74 16.71 8.46
N ALA A 85 -23.82 15.74 8.43
CA ALA A 85 -22.39 16.01 8.46
C ALA A 85 -21.89 16.69 7.18
N ILE A 86 -22.38 16.25 6.01
CA ILE A 86 -22.11 16.88 4.71
C ILE A 86 -22.56 18.35 4.72
N GLY A 87 -23.77 18.64 5.21
CA GLY A 87 -24.29 20.01 5.28
C GLY A 87 -23.55 20.94 6.23
N ARG A 88 -22.67 20.41 7.10
CA ARG A 88 -21.77 21.19 7.97
C ARG A 88 -20.38 21.37 7.39
N GLN A 89 -20.04 20.70 6.28
CA GLN A 89 -18.73 20.83 5.66
C GLN A 89 -18.59 22.18 4.97
N VAL A 90 -17.41 22.80 5.15
CA VAL A 90 -17.00 23.94 4.36
C VAL A 90 -16.34 23.37 3.09
N PRO A 91 -16.77 23.79 1.88
CA PRO A 91 -16.11 23.34 0.66
C PRO A 91 -14.64 23.75 0.68
N ASP A 92 -13.80 22.96 0.02
CA ASP A 92 -12.40 23.33 -0.15
C ASP A 92 -12.22 24.53 -1.09
N VAL A 93 -10.97 24.96 -1.26
CA VAL A 93 -10.60 26.10 -2.12
C VAL A 93 -10.99 25.93 -3.59
N SER A 94 -11.30 24.70 -4.03
CA SER A 94 -11.80 24.40 -5.37
C SER A 94 -13.34 24.35 -5.45
N GLY A 95 -14.02 24.59 -4.33
CA GLY A 95 -15.47 24.58 -4.21
C GLY A 95 -16.07 23.17 -4.05
N VAL A 96 -15.28 22.19 -3.61
CA VAL A 96 -15.69 20.78 -3.49
C VAL A 96 -15.84 20.38 -2.01
N VAL A 97 -16.95 19.73 -1.67
CA VAL A 97 -17.11 18.97 -0.43
C VAL A 97 -16.70 17.53 -0.71
N ARG A 98 -15.64 17.07 -0.03
CA ARG A 98 -15.05 15.74 -0.23
C ARG A 98 -15.47 14.81 0.91
N VAL A 99 -16.01 13.66 0.52
CA VAL A 99 -16.38 12.58 1.43
C VAL A 99 -15.78 11.28 0.91
N TRP A 100 -15.25 10.45 1.79
CA TRP A 100 -14.63 9.18 1.45
C TRP A 100 -15.25 8.02 2.25
N GLY A 101 -15.14 6.80 1.72
CA GLY A 101 -15.39 5.58 2.47
C GLY A 101 -16.87 5.25 2.62
N PHE A 102 -17.72 5.70 1.70
CA PHE A 102 -19.13 5.33 1.74
C PHE A 102 -19.31 3.88 1.32
N ASP A 103 -20.05 3.12 2.13
CA ASP A 103 -20.45 1.75 1.84
C ASP A 103 -21.90 1.56 2.31
N HIS A 104 -22.79 1.35 1.36
CA HIS A 104 -24.21 1.18 1.63
C HIS A 104 -24.54 -0.04 2.51
N ASP A 105 -23.71 -1.08 2.51
CA ASP A 105 -23.93 -2.30 3.29
C ASP A 105 -23.65 -2.07 4.79
N GLN A 106 -22.89 -1.03 5.12
CA GLN A 106 -22.61 -0.62 6.51
C GLN A 106 -23.68 0.32 7.08
N TYR A 107 -24.62 0.78 6.26
CA TYR A 107 -25.67 1.71 6.67
C TYR A 107 -26.97 0.98 6.96
N ARG A 108 -27.67 1.39 8.02
CA ARG A 108 -28.94 0.78 8.47
C ARG A 108 -30.02 0.76 7.39
N GLU A 109 -30.01 1.71 6.47
CA GLU A 109 -30.96 1.79 5.38
C GLU A 109 -30.67 0.81 4.23
N GLY A 110 -29.45 0.24 4.14
CA GLY A 110 -29.05 -0.70 3.09
C GLY A 110 -29.24 -0.15 1.67
N ARG A 111 -29.04 1.16 1.49
CA ARG A 111 -29.24 1.86 0.20
C ARG A 111 -28.27 3.02 0.03
N TYR A 112 -28.17 3.51 -1.20
CA TYR A 112 -27.50 4.76 -1.51
C TYR A 112 -28.38 5.98 -1.14
N PRO A 113 -27.78 7.12 -0.75
CA PRO A 113 -28.46 8.40 -0.74
C PRO A 113 -29.04 8.73 -2.12
N THR A 114 -30.25 9.29 -2.13
CA THR A 114 -30.89 9.76 -3.36
C THR A 114 -30.29 11.09 -3.81
N LEU A 115 -30.44 11.40 -5.10
CA LEU A 115 -29.97 12.68 -5.66
C LEU A 115 -30.60 13.88 -4.93
N ALA A 116 -31.89 13.81 -4.60
CA ALA A 116 -32.60 14.86 -3.86
C ALA A 116 -32.09 15.03 -2.41
N GLU A 117 -31.75 13.93 -1.73
CA GLU A 117 -31.15 13.97 -0.39
C GLU A 117 -29.77 14.67 -0.42
N LEU A 118 -28.95 14.37 -1.42
CA LEU A 118 -27.63 14.99 -1.60
C LEU A 118 -27.74 16.47 -2.01
N ASP A 119 -28.70 16.81 -2.87
CA ASP A 119 -28.98 18.20 -3.25
C ASP A 119 -29.42 19.04 -2.06
N ALA A 120 -30.24 18.48 -1.15
CA ALA A 120 -30.66 19.16 0.07
C ALA A 120 -29.49 19.33 1.05
N ALA A 121 -28.59 18.35 1.16
CA ALA A 121 -27.44 18.40 2.05
C ALA A 121 -26.32 19.34 1.56
N CYS A 122 -26.14 19.46 0.25
CA CYS A 122 -25.07 20.25 -0.36
C CYS A 122 -25.57 20.99 -1.62
N PRO A 123 -26.41 22.03 -1.50
CA PRO A 123 -27.04 22.67 -2.66
C PRO A 123 -26.06 23.55 -3.46
N ASP A 124 -25.12 24.20 -2.78
CA ASP A 124 -24.34 25.29 -3.35
C ASP A 124 -22.93 24.90 -3.80
N HIS A 125 -22.49 23.68 -3.51
CA HIS A 125 -21.12 23.23 -3.77
C HIS A 125 -21.08 21.95 -4.59
N LEU A 126 -19.92 21.66 -5.17
CA LEU A 126 -19.72 20.37 -5.82
C LEU A 126 -19.56 19.31 -4.72
N LEU A 127 -20.35 18.25 -4.78
CA LEU A 127 -20.23 17.14 -3.85
C LEU A 127 -19.53 15.96 -4.54
N TRP A 128 -18.50 15.43 -3.89
CA TRP A 128 -17.79 14.22 -4.28
C TRP A 128 -17.76 13.25 -3.11
N ILE A 129 -18.55 12.17 -3.20
CA ILE A 129 -18.50 11.05 -2.26
C ILE A 129 -17.88 9.86 -2.97
N ASN A 130 -16.75 9.39 -2.48
CA ASN A 130 -16.11 8.20 -2.98
C ASN A 130 -16.65 6.96 -2.28
N HIS A 131 -17.01 5.94 -3.06
CA HIS A 131 -17.32 4.63 -2.50
C HIS A 131 -16.05 3.99 -1.92
N ILE A 132 -16.19 3.17 -0.88
CA ILE A 132 -15.03 2.52 -0.22
C ILE A 132 -14.15 1.71 -1.21
N GLU A 133 -14.78 1.13 -2.23
CA GLU A 133 -14.10 0.33 -3.26
C GLU A 133 -13.55 1.16 -4.44
N SER A 134 -13.72 2.49 -4.46
CA SER A 134 -13.33 3.37 -5.57
C SER A 134 -13.98 3.14 -6.94
N HIS A 135 -14.76 2.06 -7.12
CA HIS A 135 -15.50 1.73 -8.36
C HIS A 135 -16.80 2.54 -8.55
N GLY A 136 -17.21 3.31 -7.54
CA GLY A 136 -18.37 4.18 -7.60
C GLY A 136 -18.08 5.57 -7.03
N THR A 137 -18.74 6.58 -7.58
CA THR A 137 -18.70 7.96 -7.10
C THR A 137 -20.13 8.49 -6.95
N LEU A 138 -20.53 8.94 -5.77
CA LEU A 138 -21.81 9.63 -5.58
C LEU A 138 -21.63 11.14 -5.69
N VAL A 139 -22.59 11.78 -6.36
CA VAL A 139 -22.57 13.22 -6.67
C VAL A 139 -23.97 13.83 -6.48
N ASN A 140 -24.01 15.15 -6.26
CA ASN A 140 -25.24 15.94 -6.32
C ASN A 140 -25.54 16.43 -7.76
N SER A 141 -26.70 17.05 -7.98
CA SER A 141 -27.12 17.56 -9.28
C SER A 141 -26.18 18.64 -9.82
N LYS A 142 -25.61 19.47 -8.93
CA LYS A 142 -24.62 20.49 -9.32
C LYS A 142 -23.37 19.87 -9.91
N SER A 143 -22.86 18.80 -9.29
CA SER A 143 -21.74 18.01 -9.79
C SER A 143 -22.07 17.33 -11.12
N LEU A 144 -23.22 16.66 -11.26
CA LEU A 144 -23.67 16.05 -12.52
C LEU A 144 -23.67 17.06 -13.68
N ASN A 145 -24.28 18.22 -13.48
CA ASN A 145 -24.35 19.30 -14.47
C ASN A 145 -22.95 19.80 -14.86
N THR A 146 -22.04 19.91 -13.89
CA THR A 146 -20.67 20.39 -14.14
C THR A 146 -19.82 19.33 -14.85
N LEU A 147 -20.08 18.04 -14.60
CA LEU A 147 -19.46 16.91 -15.28
C LEU A 147 -20.00 16.71 -16.70
N GLY A 148 -21.17 17.27 -17.02
CA GLY A 148 -21.87 17.00 -18.27
C GLY A 148 -22.46 15.60 -18.35
N VAL A 149 -22.69 14.95 -17.21
CA VAL A 149 -23.28 13.61 -17.11
C VAL A 149 -24.78 13.73 -16.87
N VAL A 150 -25.60 13.09 -17.71
CA VAL A 150 -27.06 13.06 -17.58
C VAL A 150 -27.45 11.78 -16.85
N SER A 151 -27.74 11.89 -15.55
CA SER A 151 -28.21 10.77 -14.73
C SER A 151 -29.34 11.21 -13.80
N ASN A 152 -30.26 10.29 -13.51
CA ASN A 152 -31.30 10.46 -12.50
C ASN A 152 -30.89 9.88 -11.13
N HIS A 153 -29.70 9.29 -11.04
CA HIS A 153 -29.16 8.65 -9.85
C HIS A 153 -27.90 9.37 -9.38
N ALA A 154 -27.67 9.36 -8.07
CA ALA A 154 -26.48 9.95 -7.47
C ALA A 154 -25.21 9.15 -7.77
N LEU A 155 -25.33 7.82 -7.84
CA LEU A 155 -24.20 6.92 -8.04
C LEU A 155 -23.79 6.85 -9.51
N LEU A 156 -22.53 7.18 -9.78
CA LEU A 156 -21.85 7.01 -11.05
C LEU A 156 -20.94 5.79 -10.99
N VAL A 157 -20.99 4.94 -12.01
CA VAL A 157 -20.19 3.71 -12.15
C VAL A 157 -19.52 3.65 -13.52
N GLY A 158 -18.57 2.73 -13.70
CA GLY A 158 -17.93 2.48 -15.00
C GLY A 158 -17.33 3.75 -15.63
N VAL A 159 -17.73 4.07 -16.86
CA VAL A 159 -17.23 5.24 -17.61
C VAL A 159 -17.54 6.55 -16.88
N GLU A 160 -18.74 6.69 -16.33
CA GLU A 160 -19.17 7.91 -15.64
C GLU A 160 -18.38 8.13 -14.34
N ASN A 161 -18.08 7.05 -13.59
CA ASN A 161 -17.18 7.11 -12.45
C ASN A 161 -15.78 7.58 -12.88
N GLY A 162 -15.26 7.07 -14.00
CA GLY A 162 -13.97 7.49 -14.56
C GLY A 162 -13.92 8.99 -14.85
N ILE A 163 -14.98 9.53 -15.47
CA ILE A 163 -15.12 10.98 -15.74
C ILE A 163 -15.15 11.77 -14.43
N ALA A 164 -15.97 11.35 -13.47
CA ALA A 164 -16.09 12.03 -12.18
C ALA A 164 -14.77 12.05 -11.41
N ARG A 165 -14.10 10.90 -11.28
CA ARG A 165 -12.82 10.79 -10.58
C ARG A 165 -11.75 11.67 -11.23
N GLN A 166 -11.59 11.61 -12.55
CA GLN A 166 -10.61 12.46 -13.25
C GLN A 166 -10.89 13.95 -13.02
N PHE A 167 -12.17 14.34 -13.09
CA PHE A 167 -12.60 15.72 -12.88
C PHE A 167 -12.30 16.24 -11.46
N PHE A 168 -12.60 15.44 -10.43
CA PHE A 168 -12.39 15.85 -9.04
C PHE A 168 -10.93 15.77 -8.63
N MET A 169 -10.22 14.71 -9.02
CA MET A 169 -8.78 14.59 -8.75
C MET A 169 -7.95 15.68 -9.43
N GLY A 170 -8.36 16.11 -10.63
CA GLY A 170 -7.75 17.24 -11.33
C GLY A 170 -7.97 18.59 -10.64
N ARG A 171 -8.93 18.71 -9.71
CA ARG A 171 -9.21 19.93 -8.93
C ARG A 171 -8.52 20.00 -7.59
N ILE A 172 -8.01 18.87 -7.10
CA ILE A 172 -7.18 18.85 -5.90
C ILE A 172 -6.00 19.80 -6.12
N THR A 173 -5.80 20.76 -5.22
CA THR A 173 -4.72 21.74 -5.35
C THR A 173 -3.39 21.17 -4.89
N GLN A 174 -2.28 21.85 -5.20
CA GLN A 174 -0.97 21.49 -4.68
C GLN A 174 -0.92 21.55 -3.15
N GLU A 175 -1.61 22.53 -2.55
CA GLU A 175 -1.70 22.67 -1.10
C GLU A 175 -2.46 21.51 -0.46
N GLN A 176 -3.57 21.07 -1.07
CA GLN A 176 -4.31 19.90 -0.60
C GLN A 176 -3.49 18.61 -0.72
N ARG A 177 -2.76 18.41 -1.83
CA ARG A 177 -1.83 17.27 -1.96
C ARG A 177 -0.77 17.31 -0.88
N ARG A 178 -0.16 18.48 -0.64
CA ARG A 178 0.83 18.66 0.43
C ARG A 178 0.22 18.29 1.79
N ALA A 179 -0.93 18.86 2.15
CA ALA A 179 -1.59 18.57 3.42
C ALA A 179 -1.93 17.07 3.57
N GLY A 180 -2.44 16.43 2.52
CA GLY A 180 -2.71 15.00 2.51
C GLY A 180 -1.43 14.17 2.72
N ILE A 181 -0.38 14.42 1.94
CA ILE A 181 0.90 13.71 2.06
C ILE A 181 1.45 13.84 3.50
N TRP A 182 1.39 15.02 4.10
CA TRP A 182 1.80 15.21 5.51
C TRP A 182 0.93 14.39 6.48
N ALA A 183 -0.39 14.41 6.33
CA ALA A 183 -1.29 13.61 7.18
C ALA A 183 -1.02 12.10 7.08
N ALA A 184 -0.76 11.59 5.86
CA ALA A 184 -0.41 10.19 5.66
C ALA A 184 0.96 9.83 6.26
N VAL A 185 1.95 10.74 6.17
CA VAL A 185 3.27 10.56 6.80
C VAL A 185 3.17 10.58 8.33
N GLU A 186 2.35 11.46 8.91
CA GLU A 186 2.09 11.49 10.35
C GLU A 186 1.45 10.19 10.84
N LEU A 187 0.45 9.68 10.11
CA LEU A 187 -0.14 8.37 10.38
C LEU A 187 0.91 7.26 10.29
N ALA A 188 1.72 7.24 9.23
CA ALA A 188 2.75 6.23 9.04
C ALA A 188 3.76 6.21 10.20
N LEU A 189 4.24 7.39 10.61
CA LEU A 189 5.13 7.52 11.76
C LEU A 189 4.48 7.03 13.06
N ALA A 190 3.21 7.37 13.30
CA ALA A 190 2.46 6.87 14.46
C ALA A 190 2.26 5.34 14.44
N ARG A 191 2.40 4.71 13.27
CA ARG A 191 2.30 3.25 13.05
C ARG A 191 3.64 2.55 12.99
N GLY A 192 4.73 3.24 13.35
CA GLY A 192 6.07 2.66 13.36
C GLY A 192 6.73 2.63 11.99
N VAL A 193 6.09 3.17 10.94
CA VAL A 193 6.62 3.16 9.57
C VAL A 193 7.68 4.25 9.42
N THR A 194 8.83 3.83 8.93
CA THR A 194 10.02 4.66 8.71
C THR A 194 10.36 4.82 7.23
N SER A 195 9.78 3.98 6.38
CA SER A 195 9.87 4.12 4.93
C SER A 195 8.60 3.69 4.22
N ILE A 196 8.25 4.38 3.14
CA ILE A 196 7.08 4.12 2.30
C ILE A 196 7.52 3.94 0.85
N HIS A 197 6.97 2.94 0.17
CA HIS A 197 6.99 2.87 -1.28
C HIS A 197 5.68 3.46 -1.83
N ALA A 198 5.77 4.69 -2.34
CA ALA A 198 4.61 5.47 -2.77
C ALA A 198 4.23 5.16 -4.22
N MET A 199 3.03 4.65 -4.44
CA MET A 199 2.44 4.35 -5.75
C MET A 199 1.61 5.55 -6.20
N GLU A 200 2.15 6.38 -7.10
CA GLU A 200 1.57 7.69 -7.41
C GLU A 200 1.27 7.89 -8.90
N GLY A 201 0.20 8.63 -9.20
CA GLY A 201 -0.24 8.92 -10.56
C GLY A 201 -0.94 7.75 -11.25
N GLY A 202 -0.97 7.79 -12.58
CA GLY A 202 -1.67 6.78 -13.40
C GLY A 202 -3.16 7.09 -13.57
N ARG A 203 -3.92 6.09 -14.05
CA ARG A 203 -5.32 6.28 -14.47
C ARG A 203 -6.31 6.42 -13.32
N LEU A 204 -6.05 5.72 -12.20
CA LEU A 204 -6.92 5.75 -11.01
C LEU A 204 -6.64 6.95 -10.10
N PHE A 205 -5.46 7.56 -10.27
CA PHE A 205 -4.99 8.74 -9.54
C PHE A 205 -4.65 9.88 -10.49
N HIS A 206 -3.86 10.88 -10.07
CA HIS A 206 -3.49 11.99 -10.94
C HIS A 206 -1.98 12.17 -11.02
N ASN A 207 -1.41 12.38 -12.21
CA ASN A 207 0.05 12.50 -12.37
C ASN A 207 0.69 13.70 -11.64
N LEU A 208 -0.12 14.68 -11.19
CA LEU A 208 0.35 15.74 -10.30
C LEU A 208 0.73 15.23 -8.90
N ASP A 209 0.21 14.07 -8.49
CA ASP A 209 0.55 13.42 -7.23
C ASP A 209 2.03 13.00 -7.21
N ILE A 210 2.55 12.51 -8.35
CA ILE A 210 3.98 12.19 -8.56
C ILE A 210 4.84 13.43 -8.27
N LEU A 211 4.50 14.57 -8.88
CA LEU A 211 5.23 15.82 -8.72
C LEU A 211 5.12 16.36 -7.30
N ALA A 212 3.95 16.25 -6.67
CA ALA A 212 3.73 16.70 -5.30
C ALA A 212 4.59 15.91 -4.30
N VAL A 213 4.59 14.58 -4.39
CA VAL A 213 5.46 13.73 -3.55
C VAL A 213 6.92 14.07 -3.81
N GLN A 214 7.34 14.14 -5.08
CA GLN A 214 8.73 14.41 -5.43
C GLN A 214 9.25 15.74 -4.87
N GLN A 215 8.45 16.80 -4.94
CA GLN A 215 8.82 18.12 -4.43
C GLN A 215 8.98 18.12 -2.90
N LEU A 216 8.22 17.27 -2.20
CA LEU A 216 8.21 17.18 -0.74
C LEU A 216 9.29 16.26 -0.18
N LEU A 217 9.89 15.37 -0.99
CA LEU A 217 10.90 14.40 -0.52
C LEU A 217 11.98 15.00 0.40
N PRO A 218 12.56 16.20 0.14
CA PRO A 218 13.60 16.77 1.00
C PRO A 218 13.10 17.26 2.36
N GLU A 219 11.78 17.47 2.51
CA GLU A 219 11.15 18.03 3.71
C GLU A 219 10.54 16.95 4.61
N LEU A 220 10.18 15.79 4.04
CA LEU A 220 9.43 14.77 4.76
C LEU A 220 10.31 14.05 5.79
N PRO A 221 9.82 13.82 7.02
CA PRO A 221 10.56 13.17 8.09
C PRO A 221 10.68 11.64 7.96
N ILE A 222 10.45 11.09 6.76
CA ILE A 222 10.36 9.66 6.46
C ILE A 222 11.03 9.34 5.11
N ASP A 223 11.57 8.13 4.94
CA ASP A 223 12.20 7.73 3.68
C ASP A 223 11.15 7.29 2.65
N ILE A 224 11.08 7.90 1.47
CA ILE A 224 10.11 7.53 0.42
C ILE A 224 10.82 7.01 -0.83
N VAL A 225 10.35 5.86 -1.34
CA VAL A 225 10.67 5.36 -2.67
C VAL A 225 9.46 5.61 -3.57
N LEU A 226 9.61 6.53 -4.53
CA LEU A 226 8.53 6.93 -5.42
C LEU A 226 8.44 6.01 -6.64
N TYR A 227 7.29 5.37 -6.82
CA TYR A 227 6.96 4.56 -7.99
C TYR A 227 5.87 5.28 -8.83
N PRO A 228 6.25 5.94 -9.93
CA PRO A 228 5.29 6.61 -10.79
C PRO A 228 4.51 5.58 -11.62
N GLN A 229 3.18 5.65 -11.60
CA GLN A 229 2.27 4.73 -12.29
C GLN A 229 2.06 5.12 -13.75
N VAL A 230 3.16 5.20 -14.48
CA VAL A 230 3.25 5.70 -15.86
C VAL A 230 4.03 4.72 -16.72
N THR A 231 3.83 4.76 -18.03
CA THR A 231 4.59 3.92 -18.99
C THR A 231 5.64 4.72 -19.75
N GLU A 232 5.62 6.05 -19.59
CA GLU A 232 6.49 7.01 -20.24
C GLU A 232 7.87 7.02 -19.58
N VAL A 233 8.78 6.18 -20.08
CA VAL A 233 10.16 6.04 -19.56
C VAL A 233 10.90 7.37 -19.51
N ASP A 234 10.80 8.19 -20.55
CA ASP A 234 11.46 9.51 -20.59
C ASP A 234 10.95 10.44 -19.50
N TYR A 235 9.68 10.33 -19.11
CA TYR A 235 9.11 11.13 -18.02
C TYR A 235 9.74 10.72 -16.68
N ALA A 236 9.79 9.43 -16.36
CA ALA A 236 10.44 8.94 -15.13
C ALA A 236 11.94 9.33 -15.07
N LEU A 237 12.65 9.23 -16.19
CA LEU A 237 14.05 9.65 -16.30
C LEU A 237 14.22 11.16 -16.13
N SER A 238 13.31 11.98 -16.67
CA SER A 238 13.36 13.44 -16.51
C SER A 238 13.22 13.87 -15.06
N LEU A 239 12.55 13.06 -14.24
CA LEU A 239 12.41 13.24 -12.80
C LEU A 239 13.56 12.62 -12.00
N GLY A 240 14.54 11.97 -12.65
CA GLY A 240 15.66 11.31 -11.99
C GLY A 240 15.28 10.06 -11.17
N LEU A 241 14.13 9.46 -11.46
CA LEU A 241 13.62 8.30 -10.75
C LEU A 241 14.33 7.02 -11.21
N LYS A 242 14.35 6.01 -10.34
CA LYS A 242 14.90 4.68 -10.63
C LYS A 242 13.82 3.61 -10.75
N GLN A 243 12.58 4.00 -10.51
CA GLN A 243 11.39 3.17 -10.47
C GLN A 243 10.41 3.64 -11.54
N ILE A 244 9.61 2.72 -12.06
CA ILE A 244 8.51 3.02 -12.99
C ILE A 244 7.43 1.94 -12.91
N GLY A 245 6.22 2.26 -13.38
CA GLY A 245 5.08 1.37 -13.39
C GLY A 245 4.31 1.38 -12.06
N GLY A 246 4.99 1.29 -10.92
CA GLY A 246 4.31 1.26 -9.62
C GLY A 246 3.19 0.21 -9.57
N CYS A 247 1.98 0.63 -9.24
CA CYS A 247 0.77 -0.19 -9.33
C CYS A 247 0.12 -0.11 -10.74
N LEU A 248 0.91 -0.19 -11.82
CA LEU A 248 0.40 -0.17 -13.21
C LEU A 248 -0.51 -1.39 -13.42
N PRO A 249 -1.83 -1.21 -13.58
CA PRO A 249 -2.76 -2.34 -13.59
C PRO A 249 -2.69 -3.09 -14.91
N LEU A 250 -2.23 -4.35 -14.88
CA LEU A 250 -2.33 -5.25 -16.02
C LEU A 250 -3.71 -5.90 -16.11
N ASP A 251 -4.41 -6.00 -14.98
CA ASP A 251 -5.77 -6.47 -14.80
C ASP A 251 -6.46 -5.70 -13.65
N GLY A 252 -7.64 -6.15 -13.24
CA GLY A 252 -8.36 -5.61 -12.08
C GLY A 252 -8.34 -6.53 -10.87
N SER A 253 -9.37 -6.44 -10.02
CA SER A 253 -9.49 -7.24 -8.80
C SER A 253 -10.49 -8.39 -8.95
N SER A 254 -10.34 -9.39 -8.10
CA SER A 254 -11.18 -10.58 -8.07
C SER A 254 -12.59 -10.33 -7.50
N GLY A 255 -12.73 -9.40 -6.55
CA GLY A 255 -14.00 -9.05 -5.91
C GLY A 255 -15.09 -8.60 -6.89
N VAL A 256 -14.69 -8.00 -8.02
CA VAL A 256 -15.57 -7.57 -9.11
C VAL A 256 -15.35 -8.33 -10.43
N TYR A 257 -14.74 -9.51 -10.37
CA TYR A 257 -14.54 -10.42 -11.52
C TYR A 257 -13.69 -9.84 -12.66
N THR A 258 -12.74 -8.95 -12.35
CA THR A 258 -11.91 -8.28 -13.37
C THR A 258 -10.44 -8.70 -13.38
N ALA A 259 -9.93 -9.35 -12.32
CA ALA A 259 -8.61 -9.97 -12.35
C ALA A 259 -8.57 -11.04 -13.45
N ALA A 260 -7.51 -11.06 -14.25
CA ALA A 260 -7.41 -11.86 -15.47
C ALA A 260 -6.92 -13.27 -15.16
N LEU A 261 -7.78 -14.26 -15.37
CA LEU A 261 -7.53 -15.66 -15.04
C LEU A 261 -7.36 -16.53 -16.29
N THR A 262 -6.58 -17.61 -16.19
CA THR A 262 -6.49 -18.61 -17.27
C THR A 262 -7.68 -19.59 -17.28
N SER A 263 -8.51 -19.55 -16.25
CA SER A 263 -9.74 -20.35 -16.08
C SER A 263 -10.88 -19.47 -15.60
N THR A 264 -12.14 -19.86 -15.85
CA THR A 264 -13.29 -19.02 -15.47
C THR A 264 -13.44 -18.88 -13.96
N TYR A 265 -14.05 -17.79 -13.52
CA TYR A 265 -14.48 -17.62 -12.13
C TYR A 265 -15.49 -18.69 -11.73
N HIS A 266 -15.66 -18.91 -10.42
CA HIS A 266 -16.60 -19.89 -9.93
C HIS A 266 -18.04 -19.53 -10.31
N GLN A 267 -18.77 -20.49 -10.90
CA GLN A 267 -20.16 -20.29 -11.35
C GLN A 267 -20.35 -19.10 -12.29
N SER A 268 -19.30 -18.78 -13.06
CA SER A 268 -19.31 -17.71 -14.05
C SER A 268 -18.63 -18.18 -15.34
N ASP A 269 -19.02 -17.59 -16.47
CA ASP A 269 -18.34 -17.76 -17.76
C ASP A 269 -17.22 -16.71 -17.95
N GLU A 270 -17.10 -15.74 -17.03
CA GLU A 270 -16.10 -14.68 -17.08
C GLU A 270 -14.70 -15.17 -16.67
N GLN A 271 -13.66 -14.59 -17.27
CA GLN A 271 -12.25 -14.83 -16.95
C GLN A 271 -11.51 -13.55 -16.55
N GLY A 272 -12.23 -12.43 -16.35
CA GLY A 272 -11.61 -11.11 -16.26
C GLY A 272 -10.95 -10.71 -17.57
N HIS A 273 -10.13 -9.65 -17.56
CA HIS A 273 -9.49 -9.16 -18.78
C HIS A 273 -8.18 -8.42 -18.51
N LEU A 274 -7.25 -8.55 -19.46
CA LEU A 274 -6.00 -7.79 -19.47
C LEU A 274 -6.25 -6.40 -20.03
N TYR A 275 -5.62 -5.38 -19.43
CA TYR A 275 -5.70 -3.98 -19.87
C TYR A 275 -4.64 -3.63 -20.91
N PHE A 276 -3.63 -4.48 -21.09
CA PHE A 276 -2.56 -4.32 -22.05
C PHE A 276 -2.48 -5.52 -22.96
N SER A 277 -2.21 -5.28 -24.25
CA SER A 277 -1.70 -6.33 -25.12
C SER A 277 -0.27 -6.69 -24.75
N ARG A 278 0.16 -7.90 -25.13
CA ARG A 278 1.55 -8.34 -24.96
C ARG A 278 2.54 -7.42 -25.65
N GLU A 279 2.20 -6.91 -26.83
CA GLU A 279 3.08 -6.04 -27.62
C GLU A 279 3.30 -4.69 -26.93
N GLU A 280 2.22 -4.05 -26.45
CA GLU A 280 2.29 -2.78 -25.73
C GLU A 280 3.14 -2.91 -24.47
N LEU A 281 2.86 -3.91 -23.64
CA LEU A 281 3.58 -4.10 -22.39
C LEU A 281 5.05 -4.50 -22.62
N LEU A 282 5.34 -5.30 -23.64
CA LEU A 282 6.72 -5.65 -24.01
C LEU A 282 7.50 -4.42 -24.51
N GLY A 283 6.84 -3.51 -25.25
CA GLY A 283 7.44 -2.24 -25.66
C GLY A 283 7.86 -1.40 -24.45
N PHE A 284 6.96 -1.26 -23.47
CA PHE A 284 7.26 -0.62 -22.18
C PHE A 284 8.42 -1.32 -21.45
N ALA A 285 8.34 -2.65 -21.28
CA ALA A 285 9.32 -3.41 -20.50
C ALA A 285 10.73 -3.31 -21.09
N ARG A 286 10.86 -3.39 -22.43
CA ARG A 286 12.14 -3.18 -23.13
C ARG A 286 12.70 -1.80 -22.88
N ALA A 287 11.87 -0.76 -23.01
CA ALA A 287 12.30 0.62 -22.82
C ALA A 287 12.77 0.87 -21.37
N ALA A 288 12.00 0.40 -20.38
CA ALA A 288 12.32 0.54 -18.96
C ALA A 288 13.58 -0.25 -18.58
N GLN A 289 13.69 -1.51 -19.01
CA GLN A 289 14.86 -2.35 -18.78
C GLN A 289 16.14 -1.73 -19.36
N LYS A 290 16.08 -1.28 -20.63
CA LYS A 290 17.21 -0.63 -21.30
C LYS A 290 17.64 0.65 -20.59
N ALA A 291 16.70 1.37 -19.98
CA ALA A 291 16.95 2.57 -19.19
C ALA A 291 17.44 2.27 -17.75
N GLY A 292 17.47 1.01 -17.33
CA GLY A 292 17.88 0.64 -15.97
C GLY A 292 16.82 0.94 -14.89
N LEU A 293 15.56 1.07 -15.27
CA LEU A 293 14.46 1.37 -14.35
C LEU A 293 13.86 0.09 -13.77
N GLN A 294 13.72 0.04 -12.44
CA GLN A 294 12.98 -1.01 -11.76
C GLN A 294 11.48 -0.88 -12.05
N MET A 295 10.97 -1.77 -12.90
CA MET A 295 9.54 -1.93 -13.11
C MET A 295 8.83 -2.52 -11.89
N ALA A 296 7.64 -1.99 -11.60
CA ALA A 296 6.62 -2.58 -10.75
C ALA A 296 5.30 -2.63 -11.54
N MET A 297 4.54 -3.72 -11.40
CA MET A 297 3.29 -3.94 -12.14
C MET A 297 2.26 -4.60 -11.24
N HIS A 298 1.02 -4.09 -11.25
CA HIS A 298 -0.12 -4.74 -10.63
C HIS A 298 -0.55 -5.93 -11.47
N ALA A 299 -0.54 -7.12 -10.85
CA ALA A 299 -1.03 -8.34 -11.46
C ALA A 299 -1.66 -9.21 -10.38
N CYS A 300 -2.99 -9.26 -10.37
CA CYS A 300 -3.75 -10.08 -9.43
C CYS A 300 -3.95 -11.50 -9.96
N GLY A 301 -4.52 -11.63 -11.16
CA GLY A 301 -4.86 -12.92 -11.75
C GLY A 301 -3.68 -13.64 -12.40
N ASP A 302 -3.76 -14.96 -12.48
CA ASP A 302 -2.66 -15.77 -13.01
C ASP A 302 -2.33 -15.47 -14.48
N ALA A 303 -3.29 -15.03 -15.30
CA ALA A 303 -3.00 -14.62 -16.67
C ALA A 303 -2.24 -13.28 -16.73
N ALA A 304 -2.53 -12.35 -15.83
CA ALA A 304 -1.78 -11.09 -15.73
C ALA A 304 -0.35 -11.31 -15.21
N ILE A 305 -0.19 -12.24 -14.27
CA ILE A 305 1.12 -12.66 -13.76
C ILE A 305 1.96 -13.30 -14.88
N ASP A 306 1.37 -14.15 -15.72
CA ASP A 306 2.06 -14.71 -16.89
C ASP A 306 2.54 -13.60 -17.84
N LEU A 307 1.68 -12.64 -18.15
CA LEU A 307 2.03 -11.51 -19.01
C LEU A 307 3.20 -10.70 -18.41
N ALA A 308 3.15 -10.37 -17.13
CA ALA A 308 4.21 -9.64 -16.43
C ALA A 308 5.56 -10.38 -16.49
N LEU A 309 5.55 -11.68 -16.15
CA LEU A 309 6.76 -12.50 -16.15
C LEU A 309 7.35 -12.67 -17.55
N ASP A 310 6.50 -12.87 -18.56
CA ASP A 310 6.92 -13.00 -19.95
C ASP A 310 7.66 -11.76 -20.47
N VAL A 311 7.12 -10.56 -20.21
CA VAL A 311 7.74 -9.32 -20.69
C VAL A 311 9.02 -9.00 -19.92
N ILE A 312 9.07 -9.29 -18.62
CA ILE A 312 10.28 -9.16 -17.80
C ILE A 312 11.37 -10.09 -18.33
N GLU A 313 11.06 -11.36 -18.55
CA GLU A 313 12.00 -12.36 -19.04
C GLU A 313 12.61 -11.97 -20.39
N ILE A 314 11.77 -11.56 -21.35
CA ILE A 314 12.22 -11.13 -22.68
C ILE A 314 13.09 -9.87 -22.57
N ALA A 315 12.62 -8.85 -21.85
CA ALA A 315 13.36 -7.59 -21.71
C ALA A 315 14.70 -7.80 -21.01
N ALA A 316 14.74 -8.56 -19.92
CA ALA A 316 15.98 -8.85 -19.18
C ALA A 316 16.99 -9.67 -20.00
N ARG A 317 16.52 -10.55 -20.90
CA ARG A 317 17.39 -11.28 -21.83
C ARG A 317 17.97 -10.36 -22.91
N GLU A 318 17.19 -9.44 -23.44
CA GLU A 318 17.63 -8.49 -24.48
C GLU A 318 18.55 -7.39 -23.92
N TYR A 319 18.27 -6.94 -22.70
CA TYR A 319 19.01 -5.89 -22.01
C TYR A 319 19.39 -6.35 -20.59
N PRO A 320 20.44 -7.17 -20.42
CA PRO A 320 20.81 -7.71 -19.12
C PRO A 320 21.20 -6.63 -18.11
N ALA A 321 20.45 -6.56 -17.01
CA ALA A 321 20.72 -5.71 -15.86
C ALA A 321 20.23 -6.40 -14.59
N PRO A 322 20.94 -6.26 -13.44
CA PRO A 322 20.56 -6.90 -12.18
C PRO A 322 19.44 -6.12 -11.47
N LEU A 323 18.34 -5.86 -12.19
CA LEU A 323 17.17 -5.17 -11.65
C LEU A 323 16.30 -6.17 -10.89
N ARG A 324 15.70 -5.71 -9.80
CA ARG A 324 14.79 -6.49 -8.96
C ARG A 324 13.37 -6.03 -9.24
N HIS A 325 12.82 -6.39 -10.39
CA HIS A 325 11.45 -6.01 -10.74
C HIS A 325 10.46 -6.50 -9.70
N ARG A 326 9.30 -5.85 -9.64
CA ARG A 326 8.26 -6.18 -8.69
C ARG A 326 6.98 -6.58 -9.40
N ILE A 327 6.31 -7.57 -8.81
CA ILE A 327 4.89 -7.80 -9.06
C ILE A 327 4.16 -7.36 -7.79
N GLU A 328 3.19 -6.48 -7.97
CA GLU A 328 2.31 -6.01 -6.92
C GLU A 328 1.10 -6.95 -6.81
N HIS A 329 0.69 -7.20 -5.56
CA HIS A 329 -0.37 -8.12 -5.14
C HIS A 329 0.00 -9.59 -5.27
N PHE A 330 0.23 -10.09 -6.49
CA PHE A 330 0.46 -11.51 -6.75
C PHE A 330 -0.61 -12.40 -6.08
N GLU A 331 -1.87 -11.99 -6.28
CA GLU A 331 -3.02 -12.39 -5.46
C GLU A 331 -3.50 -13.81 -5.76
N ILE A 332 -3.63 -14.18 -7.04
CA ILE A 332 -4.18 -15.47 -7.49
C ILE A 332 -3.17 -16.15 -8.44
N PRO A 333 -1.98 -16.51 -7.96
CA PRO A 333 -0.96 -17.12 -8.82
C PRO A 333 -1.18 -18.62 -8.96
N ARG A 334 -0.50 -19.20 -9.95
CA ARG A 334 -0.19 -20.63 -9.97
C ARG A 334 1.14 -20.89 -9.29
N ARG A 335 1.31 -22.10 -8.74
CA ARG A 335 2.54 -22.48 -8.05
C ARG A 335 3.80 -22.42 -8.92
N ASP A 336 3.69 -22.65 -10.24
CA ASP A 336 4.82 -22.51 -11.16
C ASP A 336 5.30 -21.05 -11.29
N GLN A 337 4.41 -20.07 -11.13
CA GLN A 337 4.73 -18.66 -11.28
C GLN A 337 5.62 -18.14 -10.14
N ALA A 338 5.45 -18.66 -8.91
CA ALA A 338 6.36 -18.35 -7.80
C ALA A 338 7.80 -18.79 -8.12
N ARG A 339 7.98 -19.94 -8.78
CA ARG A 339 9.31 -20.40 -9.22
C ARG A 339 9.88 -19.51 -10.32
N ARG A 340 9.06 -19.10 -11.28
CA ARG A 340 9.47 -18.14 -12.33
C ARG A 340 9.92 -16.81 -11.72
N CYS A 341 9.21 -16.30 -10.70
CA CYS A 341 9.63 -15.09 -10.00
C CYS A 341 11.05 -15.23 -9.40
N ARG A 342 11.36 -16.39 -8.80
CA ARG A 342 12.68 -16.66 -8.22
C ARG A 342 13.75 -16.66 -9.30
N ASP A 343 13.50 -17.37 -10.39
CA ASP A 343 14.45 -17.53 -11.49
C ASP A 343 14.73 -16.20 -12.21
N LEU A 344 13.75 -15.29 -12.22
CA LEU A 344 13.85 -13.93 -12.77
C LEU A 344 14.29 -12.87 -11.74
N ASN A 345 14.55 -13.25 -10.49
CA ASN A 345 14.89 -12.33 -9.40
C ASN A 345 13.84 -11.21 -9.20
N VAL A 346 12.56 -11.56 -9.39
CA VAL A 346 11.40 -10.71 -9.13
C VAL A 346 11.06 -10.75 -7.65
N ILE A 347 10.78 -9.57 -7.09
CA ILE A 347 10.29 -9.41 -5.71
C ILE A 347 8.76 -9.39 -5.73
N LEU A 348 8.15 -10.08 -4.78
CA LEU A 348 6.71 -10.03 -4.58
C LEU A 348 6.39 -8.92 -3.57
N SER A 349 5.60 -7.93 -3.99
CA SER A 349 5.06 -6.90 -3.10
C SER A 349 3.60 -7.25 -2.82
N MET A 350 3.33 -7.77 -1.63
CA MET A 350 2.06 -8.42 -1.29
C MET A 350 1.41 -7.77 -0.08
N GLN A 351 0.09 -7.85 0.01
CA GLN A 351 -0.71 -7.26 1.10
C GLN A 351 -1.31 -8.35 1.98
N PRO A 352 -0.65 -8.80 3.06
CA PRO A 352 -1.17 -9.87 3.92
C PRO A 352 -2.58 -9.60 4.47
N ALA A 353 -2.93 -8.33 4.68
CA ALA A 353 -4.25 -7.92 5.17
C ALA A 353 -5.39 -8.33 4.22
N PHE A 354 -5.10 -8.65 2.95
CA PHE A 354 -6.13 -9.08 2.01
C PHE A 354 -6.77 -10.41 2.43
N ASP A 355 -5.98 -11.39 2.86
CA ASP A 355 -6.53 -12.64 3.44
C ASP A 355 -7.29 -12.37 4.75
N TRP A 356 -6.88 -11.38 5.54
CA TRP A 356 -7.58 -11.00 6.77
C TRP A 356 -9.02 -10.53 6.51
N PHE A 357 -9.22 -9.72 5.47
CA PHE A 357 -10.54 -9.14 5.15
C PHE A 357 -11.39 -10.02 4.22
N TRP A 358 -10.75 -10.68 3.25
CA TRP A 358 -11.46 -11.35 2.15
C TRP A 358 -11.19 -12.86 2.06
N GLY A 359 -10.27 -13.37 2.87
CA GLY A 359 -9.95 -14.80 2.99
C GLY A 359 -10.99 -15.61 3.74
N GLY A 360 -10.76 -16.92 3.77
CA GLY A 360 -11.60 -17.89 4.47
C GLY A 360 -12.69 -18.51 3.60
N PRO A 361 -13.28 -19.62 4.08
CA PRO A 361 -14.27 -20.40 3.31
C PRO A 361 -15.58 -19.65 3.04
N ASP A 362 -15.89 -18.63 3.85
CA ASP A 362 -17.07 -17.78 3.71
C ASP A 362 -16.72 -16.38 3.14
N GLY A 363 -15.45 -16.15 2.81
CA GLY A 363 -14.94 -14.88 2.31
C GLY A 363 -15.14 -14.67 0.80
N ASP A 364 -14.75 -13.48 0.35
CA ASP A 364 -14.91 -13.02 -1.03
C ASP A 364 -14.13 -13.89 -2.04
N TYR A 365 -12.94 -14.38 -1.66
CA TYR A 365 -12.20 -15.30 -2.51
C TYR A 365 -12.90 -16.64 -2.69
N ALA A 366 -13.50 -17.20 -1.64
CA ALA A 366 -14.25 -18.45 -1.75
C ALA A 366 -15.49 -18.29 -2.62
N ARG A 367 -16.16 -17.14 -2.54
CA ARG A 367 -17.29 -16.78 -3.40
C ARG A 367 -16.90 -16.69 -4.88
N THR A 368 -15.80 -15.99 -5.17
CA THR A 368 -15.38 -15.68 -6.56
C THR A 368 -14.62 -16.83 -7.22
N LEU A 369 -13.76 -17.53 -6.48
CA LEU A 369 -12.88 -18.59 -7.02
C LEU A 369 -13.36 -20.00 -6.74
N GLY A 370 -14.29 -20.16 -5.80
CA GLY A 370 -14.86 -21.43 -5.38
C GLY A 370 -14.05 -22.09 -4.26
N PRO A 371 -14.60 -23.14 -3.62
CA PRO A 371 -14.12 -23.69 -2.35
C PRO A 371 -12.70 -24.30 -2.39
N GLU A 372 -12.20 -24.63 -3.57
CA GLU A 372 -10.87 -25.20 -3.76
C GLU A 372 -9.83 -24.11 -4.06
N ARG A 373 -10.05 -23.27 -5.08
CA ARG A 373 -9.03 -22.30 -5.57
C ARG A 373 -8.75 -21.15 -4.61
N TRP A 374 -9.71 -20.75 -3.77
CA TRP A 374 -9.47 -19.64 -2.83
C TRP A 374 -8.33 -19.95 -1.85
N GLN A 375 -8.02 -21.22 -1.59
CA GLN A 375 -6.98 -21.62 -0.65
C GLN A 375 -5.56 -21.24 -1.14
N ASP A 376 -5.42 -21.01 -2.45
CA ASP A 376 -4.13 -20.72 -3.09
C ASP A 376 -3.90 -19.21 -3.31
N VAL A 377 -4.84 -18.36 -2.86
CA VAL A 377 -4.70 -16.89 -2.95
C VAL A 377 -3.74 -16.36 -1.90
N ASN A 378 -3.18 -15.17 -2.16
CA ASN A 378 -2.23 -14.47 -1.30
C ASN A 378 -1.12 -15.40 -0.75
N PRO A 379 -0.40 -16.18 -1.59
CA PRO A 379 0.33 -17.35 -1.10
C PRO A 379 1.71 -17.03 -0.50
N LEU A 380 1.70 -16.40 0.68
CA LEU A 380 2.90 -15.99 1.41
C LEU A 380 3.81 -17.20 1.74
N GLY A 381 3.21 -18.30 2.19
CA GLY A 381 3.95 -19.52 2.53
C GLY A 381 4.65 -20.15 1.33
N TRP A 382 4.04 -20.11 0.14
CA TRP A 382 4.71 -20.55 -1.09
C TRP A 382 5.89 -19.67 -1.46
N ALA A 383 5.72 -18.35 -1.40
CA ALA A 383 6.78 -17.40 -1.71
C ALA A 383 8.00 -17.61 -0.79
N VAL A 384 7.75 -17.72 0.52
CA VAL A 384 8.80 -17.99 1.51
C VAL A 384 9.47 -19.34 1.28
N ALA A 385 8.72 -20.38 0.94
CA ALA A 385 9.27 -21.72 0.67
C ALA A 385 10.17 -21.76 -0.59
N GLU A 386 9.89 -20.93 -1.59
CA GLU A 386 10.73 -20.78 -2.78
C GLU A 386 11.93 -19.83 -2.57
N GLY A 387 12.07 -19.26 -1.37
CA GLY A 387 13.17 -18.36 -1.00
C GLY A 387 13.03 -16.95 -1.59
N LEU A 388 11.82 -16.52 -1.93
CA LEU A 388 11.55 -15.19 -2.46
C LEU A 388 11.52 -14.16 -1.33
N PRO A 389 12.12 -12.96 -1.54
CA PRO A 389 11.80 -11.80 -0.74
C PRO A 389 10.34 -11.41 -0.96
N VAL A 390 9.58 -11.25 0.13
CA VAL A 390 8.21 -10.73 0.09
C VAL A 390 8.19 -9.39 0.80
N ALA A 391 7.90 -8.32 0.07
CA ALA A 391 7.76 -6.99 0.62
C ALA A 391 6.30 -6.77 1.06
N GLY A 392 6.07 -6.64 2.37
CA GLY A 392 4.74 -6.41 2.93
C GLY A 392 4.28 -4.97 2.71
N GLY A 393 3.04 -4.80 2.22
CA GLY A 393 2.41 -3.49 2.08
C GLY A 393 0.98 -3.47 2.61
N SER A 394 0.46 -2.28 2.88
CA SER A 394 -0.96 -2.10 3.25
C SER A 394 -1.87 -1.92 2.04
N ASP A 395 -1.34 -1.37 0.94
CA ASP A 395 -2.18 -0.80 -0.12
C ASP A 395 -3.19 0.20 0.47
N SER A 396 -2.66 1.14 1.25
CA SER A 396 -3.49 2.09 2.00
C SER A 396 -4.43 2.87 1.10
N GLY A 397 -5.70 2.93 1.53
CA GLY A 397 -6.88 3.27 0.72
C GLY A 397 -7.75 2.03 0.46
N VAL A 398 -7.15 0.83 0.44
CA VAL A 398 -7.83 -0.47 0.34
C VAL A 398 -7.83 -1.20 1.69
N THR A 399 -6.68 -1.25 2.38
CA THR A 399 -6.61 -1.70 3.78
C THR A 399 -5.93 -0.67 4.68
N PRO A 400 -6.07 -0.73 6.02
CA PRO A 400 -5.45 0.24 6.90
C PRO A 400 -3.91 0.26 6.80
N LEU A 401 -3.30 1.46 6.78
CA LEU A 401 -1.86 1.66 6.96
C LEU A 401 -1.45 1.22 8.37
N ASN A 402 -1.18 -0.06 8.54
CA ASN A 402 -0.85 -0.69 9.82
C ASN A 402 0.00 -1.96 9.60
N PRO A 403 1.33 -1.86 9.65
CA PRO A 403 2.21 -3.02 9.50
C PRO A 403 1.91 -4.15 10.49
N LEU A 404 1.51 -3.84 11.73
CA LEU A 404 1.18 -4.87 12.73
C LEU A 404 -0.10 -5.65 12.37
N LEU A 405 -1.05 -5.03 11.66
CA LEU A 405 -2.18 -5.75 11.06
C LEU A 405 -1.68 -6.70 9.97
N GLY A 406 -0.80 -6.25 9.09
CA GLY A 406 -0.20 -7.09 8.06
C GLY A 406 0.61 -8.26 8.62
N ILE A 407 1.41 -8.02 9.67
CA ILE A 407 2.16 -9.05 10.38
C ILE A 407 1.20 -10.07 11.00
N GLN A 408 0.17 -9.62 11.71
CA GLN A 408 -0.84 -10.53 12.27
C GLN A 408 -1.50 -11.36 11.17
N ALA A 409 -1.94 -10.73 10.09
CA ALA A 409 -2.60 -11.40 8.98
C ALA A 409 -1.70 -12.47 8.32
N ALA A 410 -0.41 -12.18 8.15
CA ALA A 410 0.56 -13.14 7.62
C ALA A 410 0.72 -14.38 8.53
N VAL A 411 0.70 -14.18 9.85
CA VAL A 411 0.86 -15.27 10.84
C VAL A 411 -0.45 -16.06 11.03
N SER A 412 -1.59 -15.40 10.89
CA SER A 412 -2.92 -16.00 11.09
C SER A 412 -3.64 -16.36 9.79
N HIS A 413 -2.98 -16.34 8.64
CA HIS A 413 -3.56 -16.60 7.31
C HIS A 413 -4.56 -17.77 7.33
N HIS A 414 -5.71 -17.66 6.67
CA HIS A 414 -6.79 -18.64 6.77
C HIS A 414 -6.37 -20.04 6.33
N ASN A 415 -5.62 -20.15 5.23
CA ASN A 415 -4.93 -21.38 4.87
C ASN A 415 -3.63 -21.56 5.69
N PRO A 416 -3.51 -22.63 6.53
CA PRO A 416 -2.30 -22.89 7.31
C PRO A 416 -1.03 -23.11 6.47
N VAL A 417 -1.15 -23.53 5.21
CA VAL A 417 -0.01 -23.70 4.30
C VAL A 417 0.61 -22.36 3.90
N GLN A 418 -0.19 -21.29 3.90
CA GLN A 418 0.26 -19.95 3.53
C GLN A 418 0.72 -19.12 4.73
N ARG A 419 0.53 -19.61 5.96
CA ARG A 419 1.02 -18.92 7.17
C ARG A 419 2.53 -18.86 7.17
N VAL A 420 3.05 -17.77 7.70
CA VAL A 420 4.48 -17.60 8.00
C VAL A 420 4.66 -17.38 9.50
N ASP A 421 5.86 -17.64 10.03
CA ASP A 421 6.14 -17.32 11.43
C ASP A 421 6.31 -15.80 11.64
N VAL A 422 6.29 -15.37 12.91
CA VAL A 422 6.42 -13.94 13.28
C VAL A 422 7.72 -13.35 12.77
N ALA A 423 8.82 -14.11 12.80
CA ALA A 423 10.11 -13.64 12.31
C ALA A 423 10.04 -13.29 10.82
N ARG A 424 9.48 -14.18 9.99
CA ARG A 424 9.35 -13.93 8.56
C ARG A 424 8.35 -12.82 8.28
N ALA A 425 7.24 -12.76 9.01
CA ALA A 425 6.27 -11.66 8.89
C ALA A 425 6.92 -10.29 9.22
N LEU A 426 7.70 -10.18 10.28
CA LEU A 426 8.46 -8.96 10.61
C LEU A 426 9.43 -8.59 9.50
N ALA A 427 10.08 -9.59 8.90
CA ALA A 427 11.03 -9.36 7.82
C ALA A 427 10.38 -8.80 6.55
N MET A 428 9.14 -9.24 6.26
CA MET A 428 8.35 -8.71 5.15
C MET A 428 8.15 -7.20 5.25
N PHE A 429 7.96 -6.70 6.47
CA PHE A 429 7.78 -5.27 6.78
C PHE A 429 9.07 -4.58 7.21
N THR A 430 10.26 -5.20 7.04
CA THR A 430 11.55 -4.59 7.39
C THR A 430 12.61 -4.86 6.32
N GLU A 431 13.39 -5.95 6.43
CA GLU A 431 14.51 -6.25 5.55
C GLU A 431 14.11 -6.54 4.10
N ASP A 432 13.00 -7.27 3.88
CA ASP A 432 12.55 -7.64 2.52
C ASP A 432 11.94 -6.43 1.80
N ALA A 433 11.12 -5.63 2.51
CA ALA A 433 10.60 -4.38 1.99
C ALA A 433 11.70 -3.35 1.71
N ALA A 434 12.68 -3.16 2.62
CA ALA A 434 13.82 -2.29 2.35
C ALA A 434 14.64 -2.74 1.13
N LEU A 435 14.83 -4.07 0.96
CA LEU A 435 15.50 -4.66 -0.20
C LEU A 435 14.75 -4.34 -1.51
N ALA A 436 13.41 -4.40 -1.47
CA ALA A 436 12.55 -4.13 -2.62
C ALA A 436 12.69 -2.69 -3.15
N GLY A 437 12.80 -1.70 -2.25
CA GLY A 437 13.07 -0.31 -2.60
C GLY A 437 14.55 0.00 -2.91
N GLY A 438 15.45 -0.97 -2.69
CA GLY A 438 16.89 -0.79 -2.87
C GLY A 438 17.57 0.05 -1.77
N ALA A 439 16.92 0.18 -0.60
CA ALA A 439 17.42 0.94 0.53
C ALA A 439 18.51 0.18 1.30
N LYS A 440 19.48 0.91 1.86
CA LYS A 440 20.43 0.38 2.85
C LYS A 440 19.83 0.46 4.26
N ALA A 441 18.68 -0.19 4.45
CA ALA A 441 17.90 -0.18 5.68
C ALA A 441 17.30 -1.58 5.94
N GLY A 442 16.40 -1.67 6.94
CA GLY A 442 15.69 -2.90 7.29
C GLY A 442 16.42 -3.78 8.30
N ARG A 443 17.65 -3.43 8.70
CA ARG A 443 18.39 -4.03 9.82
C ARG A 443 19.14 -2.96 10.62
N LEU A 444 19.36 -3.21 11.90
CA LEU A 444 20.08 -2.32 12.82
C LEU A 444 21.53 -2.78 12.98
N VAL A 445 22.28 -2.75 11.88
CA VAL A 445 23.70 -3.15 11.84
C VAL A 445 24.57 -2.02 11.27
N PRO A 446 25.86 -1.94 11.64
CA PRO A 446 26.72 -0.85 11.19
C PRO A 446 26.69 -0.63 9.67
N GLY A 447 26.55 0.64 9.26
CA GLY A 447 26.48 1.07 7.86
C GLY A 447 25.09 1.00 7.22
N GLN A 448 24.05 0.60 7.96
CA GLN A 448 22.65 0.76 7.54
C GLN A 448 21.99 1.96 8.21
N ARG A 449 20.93 2.48 7.59
CA ARG A 449 20.12 3.58 8.13
C ARG A 449 19.53 3.20 9.48
N ALA A 450 19.63 4.08 10.47
CA ALA A 450 19.15 3.84 11.83
C ALA A 450 17.63 4.06 11.97
N ASN A 451 16.84 3.35 11.18
CA ASN A 451 15.38 3.39 11.26
C ASN A 451 14.92 2.38 12.31
N ILE A 452 14.18 2.81 13.34
CA ILE A 452 13.81 1.99 14.51
C ILE A 452 12.33 2.16 14.81
N THR A 453 11.62 1.05 15.03
CA THR A 453 10.28 1.04 15.62
C THR A 453 10.37 0.50 17.04
N VAL A 454 9.74 1.18 18.00
CA VAL A 454 9.69 0.73 19.40
C VAL A 454 8.25 0.36 19.73
N LEU A 455 8.04 -0.89 20.15
CA LEU A 455 6.75 -1.44 20.53
C LEU A 455 6.65 -1.59 22.05
N SER A 456 5.44 -1.56 22.59
CA SER A 456 5.21 -1.77 24.03
C SER A 456 5.28 -3.24 24.46
N ALA A 457 5.17 -4.18 23.52
CA ALA A 457 5.20 -5.61 23.74
C ALA A 457 5.90 -6.31 22.57
N ASP A 458 6.38 -7.53 22.80
CA ASP A 458 7.13 -8.29 21.80
C ASP A 458 6.18 -9.15 20.94
N PRO A 459 6.08 -8.90 19.62
CA PRO A 459 5.26 -9.70 18.71
C PRO A 459 5.59 -11.20 18.72
N HIS A 460 6.81 -11.59 19.11
CA HIS A 460 7.22 -12.99 19.20
C HIS A 460 6.63 -13.73 20.39
N THR A 461 6.27 -13.02 21.46
CA THR A 461 5.76 -13.62 22.70
C THR A 461 4.27 -13.37 22.92
N GLU A 462 3.72 -12.33 22.28
CA GLU A 462 2.30 -12.03 22.33
C GLU A 462 1.45 -13.08 21.61
N PRO A 463 0.21 -13.35 22.05
CA PRO A 463 -0.73 -14.15 21.29
C PRO A 463 -0.93 -13.61 19.87
N VAL A 464 -0.99 -14.48 18.86
CA VAL A 464 -1.11 -14.06 17.45
C VAL A 464 -2.25 -13.07 17.21
N ASN A 465 -3.40 -13.26 17.88
CA ASN A 465 -4.59 -12.41 17.71
C ASN A 465 -4.49 -11.03 18.38
N SER A 466 -3.42 -10.73 19.14
CA SER A 466 -3.17 -9.43 19.76
C SER A 466 -2.09 -8.59 19.06
N ILE A 467 -1.32 -9.17 18.13
CA ILE A 467 -0.17 -8.50 17.48
C ILE A 467 -0.57 -7.14 16.87
N ARG A 468 -1.70 -7.09 16.15
CA ARG A 468 -2.16 -5.86 15.48
C ARG A 468 -2.48 -4.70 16.42
N TYR A 469 -2.66 -5.00 17.70
CA TYR A 469 -3.04 -4.05 18.73
C TYR A 469 -1.88 -3.58 19.58
N ILE A 470 -0.67 -4.12 19.39
CA ILE A 470 0.51 -3.71 20.14
C ILE A 470 0.77 -2.21 19.88
N PRO A 471 0.74 -1.35 20.91
CA PRO A 471 1.06 0.06 20.76
C PRO A 471 2.48 0.29 20.25
N VAL A 472 2.60 1.21 19.28
CA VAL A 472 3.88 1.81 18.89
C VAL A 472 4.19 2.93 19.88
N LEU A 473 5.29 2.79 20.61
CA LEU A 473 5.74 3.77 21.60
C LEU A 473 6.56 4.88 20.96
N ALA A 474 7.40 4.56 19.98
CA ALA A 474 8.25 5.53 19.31
C ALA A 474 8.68 5.06 17.91
N THR A 475 8.96 6.04 17.05
CA THR A 475 9.46 5.81 15.68
C THR A 475 10.66 6.71 15.43
N PHE A 476 11.76 6.12 14.98
CA PHE A 476 13.00 6.82 14.65
C PHE A 476 13.30 6.68 13.16
N VAL A 477 13.61 7.79 12.50
CA VAL A 477 14.08 7.80 11.11
C VAL A 477 15.48 8.40 11.09
N GLY A 478 16.45 7.62 10.62
CA GLY A 478 17.87 7.98 10.71
C GLY A 478 18.32 8.29 12.14
N GLY A 479 17.81 7.55 13.13
CA GLY A 479 18.09 7.73 14.55
C GLY A 479 17.57 9.03 15.16
N GLU A 480 16.76 9.80 14.45
CA GLU A 480 16.02 10.94 14.98
C GLU A 480 14.62 10.50 15.41
N LEU A 481 14.23 10.84 16.63
CA LEU A 481 12.88 10.58 17.13
C LEU A 481 11.87 11.42 16.33
N ARG A 482 10.97 10.75 15.60
CA ARG A 482 9.94 11.38 14.75
C ARG A 482 8.53 11.24 15.31
N TYR A 483 8.30 10.23 16.14
CA TYR A 483 7.04 10.01 16.85
C TYR A 483 7.34 9.44 18.24
N CYS A 484 6.56 9.86 19.23
CA CYS A 484 6.52 9.32 20.59
C CYS A 484 5.08 9.38 21.08
N HIS A 485 4.57 8.26 21.60
CA HIS A 485 3.21 8.15 22.14
C HIS A 485 3.03 8.93 23.45
#